data_AF-A0A151R2X0-F1
#
_entry.id   AF-A0A151R2X0-F1
#
_cell.length_a   1.000
_cell.length_b   1.000
_cell.length_c   1.000
_cell.angle_alpha   90.00
_cell.angle_beta   90.00
_cell.angle_gamma   90.00
#
_symmetry.space_group_name_H-M   'P 1'
#
loop_
_entity.id
_entity.type
_entity.pdbx_description
1 polymer ?
#
loop_
_entity_poly.entity_id
_entity_poly.type
_entity_poly.pdbx_seq_one_letter_code
_entity_poly.pdbx_strand_id
1 'polypeptide(L)'
;MKINYKLSSAKICKNKICYETSFVLVKNMNIPCILGTPFLSLLYPFTVTEKGLETKILGNNLCFEFIYPPRSRELNLLKENSTSFITNKRKHINFLSKEIQYKRIEEQLQNKNLQETIKVINDKIEKEICELNPTAFWHRKKYEVSLPYIDNFDGEF
;
A
#
# COMPACT_ATOMS: atom_id res chain seq x y z
N MET A 1 2.65 -15.28 20.06
CA MET A 1 1.27 -15.60 20.47
C MET A 1 1.32 -16.45 21.74
N LYS A 2 0.98 -15.92 22.91
CA LYS A 2 0.97 -16.71 24.17
C LYS A 2 -0.34 -17.50 24.23
N ILE A 3 -0.24 -18.82 24.05
CA ILE A 3 -1.38 -19.74 24.17
C ILE A 3 -1.64 -19.96 25.65
N ASN A 4 -2.62 -19.23 26.21
CA ASN A 4 -2.88 -19.27 27.65
C ASN A 4 -3.85 -20.39 28.07
N TYR A 5 -4.54 -21.04 27.12
CA TYR A 5 -5.58 -22.04 27.42
C TYR A 5 -5.56 -23.15 26.37
N LYS A 6 -4.69 -24.16 26.56
CA LYS A 6 -4.69 -25.39 25.76
C LYS A 6 -5.61 -26.41 26.44
N LEU A 7 -6.62 -26.88 25.71
CA LEU A 7 -7.45 -28.00 26.12
C LEU A 7 -6.83 -29.29 25.54
N SER A 8 -6.11 -30.02 26.39
CA SER A 8 -5.31 -31.17 25.97
C SER A 8 -6.15 -32.38 25.54
N SER A 9 -7.34 -32.55 26.11
CA SER A 9 -8.26 -33.66 25.80
C SER A 9 -9.67 -33.10 25.70
N ALA A 10 -10.17 -33.01 24.47
CA ALA A 10 -11.55 -32.67 24.16
C ALA A 10 -12.13 -33.77 23.29
N LYS A 11 -13.42 -34.05 23.47
CA LYS A 11 -14.12 -35.09 22.72
C LYS A 11 -15.13 -34.46 21.76
N ILE A 12 -14.99 -34.79 20.47
CA ILE A 12 -15.95 -34.44 19.43
C ILE A 12 -16.79 -35.68 19.16
N CYS A 13 -18.07 -35.64 19.52
CA CYS A 13 -18.96 -36.80 19.41
C CYS A 13 -20.05 -36.58 18.36
N LYS A 14 -20.27 -37.56 17.49
CA LYS A 14 -21.40 -37.61 16.56
C LYS A 14 -21.84 -39.08 16.38
N ASN A 15 -23.15 -39.32 16.45
CA ASN A 15 -23.77 -40.65 16.27
C ASN A 15 -23.07 -41.78 17.05
N LYS A 16 -22.83 -41.56 18.36
CA LYS A 16 -22.16 -42.48 19.32
C LYS A 16 -20.66 -42.71 19.10
N ILE A 17 -20.06 -42.11 18.07
CA ILE A 17 -18.62 -42.12 17.84
C ILE A 17 -18.04 -40.84 18.42
N CYS A 18 -16.94 -40.94 19.17
CA CYS A 18 -16.25 -39.80 19.76
C CYS A 18 -14.77 -39.81 19.38
N TYR A 19 -14.28 -38.67 18.91
CA TYR A 19 -12.86 -38.45 18.63
C TYR A 19 -12.26 -37.57 19.71
N GLU A 20 -11.13 -38.02 20.24
CA GLU A 20 -10.36 -37.23 21.18
C GLU A 20 -9.34 -36.36 20.43
N THR A 21 -9.36 -35.06 20.66
CA THR A 21 -8.44 -34.12 20.05
C THR A 21 -8.13 -32.97 20.99
N SER A 22 -7.06 -32.23 20.70
CA SER A 22 -6.66 -31.07 21.50
C SER A 22 -7.10 -29.76 20.83
N PHE A 23 -7.55 -28.81 21.63
CA PHE A 23 -7.94 -27.48 21.17
C PHE A 23 -7.14 -26.38 21.85
N VAL A 24 -7.05 -25.24 21.19
CA VAL A 24 -6.53 -24.00 21.76
C VAL A 24 -7.68 -23.03 21.90
N LEU A 25 -7.94 -22.60 23.13
CA LEU A 25 -8.93 -21.57 23.40
C LEU A 25 -8.27 -20.21 23.35
N VAL A 26 -8.86 -19.32 22.54
CA VAL A 26 -8.42 -17.94 22.37
C VAL A 26 -9.54 -17.03 22.85
N LYS A 27 -9.21 -16.09 23.75
CA LYS A 27 -10.18 -15.11 24.26
C LYS A 27 -10.67 -14.22 23.12
N ASN A 28 -11.95 -13.83 23.18
CA ASN A 28 -12.60 -12.90 22.25
C ASN A 28 -12.66 -13.35 20.78
N MET A 29 -12.63 -14.65 20.49
CA MET A 29 -12.92 -15.15 19.15
C MET A 29 -14.41 -15.35 18.95
N ASN A 30 -14.97 -14.66 17.95
CA ASN A 30 -16.36 -14.84 17.50
C ASN A 30 -16.46 -15.82 16.32
N ILE A 31 -15.44 -16.67 16.15
CA ILE A 31 -15.37 -17.65 15.05
C ILE A 31 -15.82 -19.00 15.62
N PRO A 32 -16.66 -19.77 14.89
CA PRO A 32 -16.94 -21.15 15.25
C PRO A 32 -15.67 -22.00 15.35
N CYS A 33 -15.76 -23.13 16.05
CA CYS A 33 -14.63 -24.05 16.25
C CYS A 33 -13.95 -24.42 14.91
N ILE A 34 -12.63 -24.24 14.85
CA ILE A 34 -11.82 -24.59 13.68
C ILE A 34 -11.24 -25.99 13.89
N LEU A 35 -11.63 -26.92 13.02
CA LEU A 35 -11.13 -28.29 13.01
C LEU A 35 -9.90 -28.35 12.10
N GLY A 36 -8.72 -28.43 12.74
CA GLY A 36 -7.45 -28.46 12.03
C GLY A 36 -7.02 -29.85 11.56
N THR A 37 -5.81 -29.92 11.00
CA THR A 37 -5.17 -31.15 10.53
C THR A 37 -5.20 -32.32 11.54
N PRO A 38 -4.96 -32.11 12.86
CA PRO A 38 -5.02 -33.22 13.81
C PRO A 38 -6.36 -33.94 13.84
N PHE A 39 -7.47 -33.22 13.67
CA PHE A 39 -8.79 -33.82 13.59
C PHE A 39 -9.01 -34.53 12.26
N LEU A 40 -8.56 -33.94 11.15
CA LEU A 40 -8.65 -34.57 9.82
C LEU A 40 -7.88 -35.88 9.74
N SER A 41 -6.72 -35.98 10.39
CA SER A 41 -5.97 -37.23 10.48
C SER A 41 -6.73 -38.33 11.22
N LEU A 42 -7.53 -37.98 12.23
CA LEU A 42 -8.37 -38.93 12.95
C LEU A 42 -9.59 -39.40 12.14
N LEU A 43 -10.03 -38.58 11.18
CA LEU A 43 -11.13 -38.91 10.27
C LEU A 43 -10.69 -39.75 9.07
N TYR A 44 -9.40 -40.00 8.89
CA TYR A 44 -8.90 -40.68 7.71
C TYR A 44 -9.32 -42.17 7.71
N PRO A 45 -9.85 -42.71 6.59
CA PRO A 45 -10.12 -42.03 5.32
C PRO A 45 -11.44 -41.22 5.34
N PHE A 46 -11.43 -40.04 4.72
CA PHE A 46 -12.62 -39.21 4.52
C PHE A 46 -12.72 -38.67 3.10
N THR A 47 -13.91 -38.23 2.72
CA THR A 47 -14.23 -37.59 1.43
C THR A 47 -14.86 -36.23 1.71
N VAL A 48 -14.55 -35.25 0.87
CA VAL A 48 -15.14 -33.90 0.97
C VAL A 48 -16.31 -33.82 -0.02
N THR A 49 -17.50 -33.48 0.47
CA THR A 49 -18.69 -33.24 -0.35
C THR A 49 -19.14 -31.79 -0.20
N GLU A 50 -20.12 -31.34 -0.99
CA GLU A 50 -20.67 -29.97 -0.87
C GLU A 50 -21.28 -29.71 0.51
N LYS A 51 -21.76 -30.78 1.18
CA LYS A 51 -22.41 -30.70 2.49
C LYS A 51 -21.40 -30.72 3.63
N GLY A 52 -20.28 -31.43 3.50
CA GLY A 52 -19.38 -31.65 4.63
C GLY A 52 -18.25 -32.65 4.38
N LEU A 53 -17.67 -33.12 5.49
CA LEU A 53 -16.68 -34.20 5.50
C LEU A 53 -17.38 -35.53 5.80
N GLU A 54 -17.29 -36.47 4.88
CA GLU A 54 -17.89 -37.80 5.00
C GLU A 54 -16.82 -38.85 5.28
N THR A 55 -17.03 -39.71 6.27
CA THR A 55 -16.15 -40.84 6.58
C THR A 55 -17.00 -42.09 6.87
N LYS A 56 -16.43 -43.27 6.62
CA LYS A 56 -17.07 -44.56 6.89
C LYS A 56 -16.37 -45.25 8.04
N ILE A 57 -17.09 -45.47 9.14
CA ILE A 57 -16.56 -46.17 10.31
C ILE A 57 -17.53 -47.26 10.72
N LEU A 58 -17.02 -48.50 10.80
CA LEU A 58 -17.78 -49.68 11.23
C LEU A 58 -19.09 -49.85 10.44
N GLY A 59 -19.08 -49.52 9.14
CA GLY A 59 -20.27 -49.59 8.26
C GLY A 59 -21.23 -48.39 8.36
N ASN A 60 -21.02 -47.47 9.30
CA ASN A 60 -21.82 -46.26 9.44
C ASN A 60 -21.16 -45.09 8.69
N ASN A 61 -21.94 -44.42 7.83
CA ASN A 61 -21.54 -43.14 7.24
C ASN A 61 -21.70 -42.02 8.27
N LEU A 62 -20.61 -41.32 8.55
CA LEU A 62 -20.59 -40.14 9.40
C LEU A 62 -20.31 -38.91 8.52
N CYS A 63 -21.19 -37.91 8.57
CA CYS A 63 -21.01 -36.65 7.86
C CYS A 63 -20.84 -35.51 8.86
N PHE A 64 -19.77 -34.73 8.74
CA PHE A 64 -19.57 -33.48 9.48
C PHE A 64 -19.90 -32.31 8.57
N GLU A 65 -21.06 -31.69 8.78
CA GLU A 65 -21.60 -30.63 7.94
C GLU A 65 -20.80 -29.34 8.07
N PHE A 66 -20.65 -28.62 6.95
CA PHE A 66 -20.06 -27.29 6.97
C PHE A 66 -21.06 -26.27 7.50
N ILE A 67 -20.57 -25.37 8.36
CA ILE A 67 -21.36 -24.25 8.89
C ILE A 67 -21.73 -23.27 7.77
N TYR A 68 -20.85 -23.13 6.79
CA TYR A 68 -21.05 -22.32 5.60
C TYR A 68 -20.65 -23.14 4.37
N PRO A 69 -21.34 -22.99 3.22
CA PRO A 69 -20.96 -23.70 2.01
C PRO A 69 -19.49 -23.40 1.65
N PRO A 70 -18.73 -24.40 1.18
CA PRO A 70 -17.34 -24.20 0.82
C PRO A 70 -17.28 -23.17 -0.31
N ARG A 71 -16.88 -21.93 0.01
CA ARG A 71 -16.51 -20.94 -1.02
C ARG A 71 -15.36 -21.55 -1.78
N SER A 72 -15.54 -21.87 -3.07
CA SER A 72 -14.45 -22.47 -3.85
C SER A 72 -13.24 -21.55 -3.76
N ARG A 73 -12.20 -22.04 -3.09
CA ARG A 73 -10.94 -21.32 -2.86
C ARG A 73 -10.36 -20.85 -4.18
N GLU A 74 -10.62 -21.61 -5.24
CA GLU A 74 -10.30 -21.31 -6.63
C GLU A 74 -10.94 -20.01 -7.12
N LEU A 75 -12.24 -19.74 -6.84
CA LEU A 75 -12.89 -18.49 -7.26
C LEU A 75 -12.27 -17.26 -6.59
N ASN A 76 -11.89 -17.36 -5.31
CA ASN A 76 -11.24 -16.25 -4.61
C ASN A 76 -9.82 -16.02 -5.11
N LEU A 77 -9.05 -17.09 -5.35
CA LEU A 77 -7.70 -16.98 -5.90
C LEU A 77 -7.70 -16.38 -7.32
N LEU A 78 -8.65 -16.80 -8.17
CA LEU A 78 -8.85 -16.24 -9.51
C LEU A 78 -9.25 -14.77 -9.45
N LYS A 79 -10.13 -14.39 -8.51
CA LYS A 79 -10.58 -13.01 -8.32
C LYS A 79 -9.46 -12.11 -7.82
N GLU A 80 -8.65 -12.54 -6.86
CA GLU A 80 -7.50 -11.78 -6.36
C GLU A 80 -6.40 -11.60 -7.42
N ASN A 81 -6.10 -12.65 -8.20
CA ASN A 81 -5.15 -12.56 -9.29
C ASN A 81 -5.65 -11.63 -10.41
N SER A 82 -6.92 -11.74 -10.79
CA SER A 82 -7.51 -10.90 -11.85
C SER A 82 -7.55 -9.42 -11.43
N THR A 83 -7.93 -9.14 -10.19
CA THR A 83 -8.00 -7.76 -9.66
C THR A 83 -6.62 -7.13 -9.51
N SER A 84 -5.62 -7.88 -9.04
CA SER A 84 -4.23 -7.38 -8.92
C SER A 84 -3.60 -7.09 -10.30
N PHE A 85 -3.85 -7.94 -11.30
CA PHE A 85 -3.38 -7.68 -12.66
C PHE A 85 -4.04 -6.45 -13.29
N ILE A 86 -5.37 -6.32 -13.18
CA ILE A 86 -6.14 -5.18 -13.71
C ILE A 86 -5.69 -3.87 -13.05
N THR A 87 -5.50 -3.86 -11.72
CA THR A 87 -5.06 -2.68 -10.99
C THR A 87 -3.64 -2.25 -11.38
N ASN A 88 -2.71 -3.19 -11.58
CA ASN A 88 -1.36 -2.89 -12.04
C ASN A 88 -1.36 -2.32 -13.47
N LYS A 89 -2.14 -2.89 -14.39
CA LYS A 89 -2.29 -2.35 -15.75
C LYS A 89 -2.90 -0.93 -15.73
N ARG A 90 -3.89 -0.68 -14.88
CA ARG A 90 -4.47 0.66 -14.69
C ARG A 90 -3.44 1.67 -14.16
N LYS A 91 -2.61 1.29 -13.18
CA LYS A 91 -1.52 2.15 -12.68
C LYS A 91 -0.53 2.50 -13.79
N HIS A 92 -0.14 1.51 -14.60
CA HIS A 92 0.78 1.72 -15.72
C HIS A 92 0.21 2.66 -16.78
N ILE A 93 -1.06 2.50 -17.17
CA ILE A 93 -1.76 3.42 -18.08
C ILE A 93 -1.77 4.85 -17.52
N ASN A 94 -2.08 5.01 -16.23
CA ASN A 94 -2.09 6.34 -15.59
C ASN A 94 -0.69 6.98 -15.57
N PHE A 95 0.37 6.19 -15.39
CA PHE A 95 1.74 6.66 -15.46
C PHE A 95 2.10 7.15 -16.87
N LEU A 96 1.84 6.34 -17.89
CA LEU A 96 2.06 6.71 -19.30
C LEU A 96 1.28 7.97 -19.69
N SER A 97 0.03 8.09 -19.24
CA SER A 97 -0.78 9.28 -19.48
C SER A 97 -0.15 10.54 -18.89
N LYS A 98 0.51 10.46 -17.73
CA LYS A 98 1.23 11.60 -17.14
C LYS A 98 2.50 11.92 -17.91
N GLU A 99 3.27 10.92 -18.33
CA GLU A 99 4.47 11.15 -19.15
C GLU A 99 4.13 11.86 -20.47
N ILE A 100 3.05 11.45 -21.14
CA ILE A 100 2.56 12.13 -22.36
C ILE A 100 2.19 13.58 -22.07
N GLN A 101 1.55 13.88 -20.94
CA GLN A 101 1.24 15.26 -20.55
C GLN A 101 2.52 16.08 -20.32
N TYR A 102 3.52 15.54 -19.62
CA TYR A 102 4.79 16.22 -19.39
C TYR A 102 5.54 16.48 -20.70
N LYS A 103 5.64 15.47 -21.57
CA LYS A 103 6.22 15.59 -22.92
C LYS A 103 5.54 16.69 -23.73
N ARG A 104 4.21 16.75 -23.70
CA ARG A 104 3.44 17.78 -24.42
C ARG A 104 3.72 19.19 -23.88
N ILE A 105 3.87 19.35 -22.56
CA ILE A 105 4.22 20.64 -21.95
C ILE A 105 5.66 21.04 -22.35
N GLU A 106 6.60 20.10 -22.32
CA GLU A 106 7.99 20.34 -22.75
C GLU A 106 8.05 20.78 -24.22
N GLU A 107 7.34 20.08 -25.11
CA GLU A 107 7.22 20.45 -26.52
C GLU A 107 6.57 21.83 -26.72
N GLN A 108 5.54 22.15 -25.94
CA GLN A 108 4.90 23.47 -25.98
C GLN A 108 5.84 24.59 -25.49
N LEU A 109 6.64 24.35 -24.45
CA LEU A 109 7.63 25.30 -23.95
C LEU A 109 8.79 25.55 -24.93
N GLN A 110 9.03 24.64 -25.88
CA GLN A 110 10.00 24.86 -26.97
C GLN A 110 9.47 25.74 -28.11
N ASN A 111 8.18 26.14 -28.08
CA ASN A 111 7.64 27.04 -29.08
C ASN A 111 8.29 28.43 -28.99
N LYS A 112 8.92 28.88 -30.08
CA LYS A 112 9.63 30.17 -30.16
C LYS A 112 8.75 31.36 -29.77
N ASN A 113 7.49 31.39 -30.19
CA ASN A 113 6.57 32.48 -29.87
C ASN A 113 6.27 32.55 -28.36
N LEU A 114 6.14 31.39 -27.70
CA LEU A 114 5.92 31.34 -26.26
C LEU A 114 7.18 31.77 -25.50
N GLN A 115 8.37 31.35 -25.93
CA GLN A 115 9.62 31.78 -25.30
C GLN A 115 9.87 33.28 -25.46
N GLU A 116 9.59 33.84 -26.64
CA GLU A 116 9.67 35.29 -26.87
C GLU A 116 8.68 36.05 -25.98
N THR A 117 7.45 35.55 -25.84
CA THR A 117 6.45 36.17 -24.95
C THR A 117 6.87 36.10 -23.49
N ILE A 118 7.41 34.97 -23.03
CA ILE A 118 7.96 34.81 -21.67
C ILE A 118 9.09 35.81 -21.43
N LYS A 119 9.99 35.97 -22.40
CA LYS A 119 11.10 36.93 -22.32
C LYS A 119 10.59 38.37 -22.20
N VAL A 120 9.65 38.77 -23.06
CA VAL A 120 9.03 40.11 -23.01
C VAL A 120 8.34 40.37 -21.67
N ILE A 121 7.66 39.37 -21.11
CA ILE A 121 7.02 39.49 -19.80
C ILE A 121 8.06 39.60 -18.68
N ASN A 122 9.12 38.79 -18.71
CA ASN A 122 10.22 38.89 -17.73
C ASN A 122 10.88 40.26 -17.78
N ASP A 123 11.21 40.77 -18.97
CA ASP A 123 11.82 42.09 -19.15
C ASP A 123 10.91 43.20 -18.59
N LYS A 124 9.58 43.04 -18.72
CA LYS A 124 8.59 43.97 -18.17
C LYS A 124 8.51 43.91 -16.65
N ILE A 125 8.54 42.71 -16.06
CA ILE A 125 8.53 42.51 -14.60
C ILE A 125 9.82 43.06 -13.98
N GLU A 126 10.98 42.77 -14.57
CA GLU A 126 12.27 43.31 -14.13
C GLU A 126 12.24 44.84 -14.16
N LYS A 127 11.75 45.43 -15.25
CA LYS A 127 11.62 46.88 -15.38
C LYS A 127 10.68 47.47 -14.32
N GLU A 128 9.50 46.89 -14.12
CA GLU A 128 8.55 47.37 -13.10
C GLU A 128 9.13 47.26 -11.67
N ILE A 129 9.84 46.18 -11.34
CA ILE A 129 10.50 46.01 -10.03
C ILE A 129 11.63 47.04 -9.85
N CYS A 130 12.44 47.24 -10.88
CA CYS A 130 13.54 48.21 -10.87
C CYS A 130 13.03 49.66 -10.79
N GLU A 131 11.87 49.96 -11.37
CA GLU A 131 11.21 51.27 -11.30
C GLU A 131 10.49 51.51 -9.96
N LEU A 132 9.83 50.49 -9.39
CA LEU A 132 9.10 50.59 -8.12
C LEU A 132 10.02 50.73 -6.90
N ASN A 133 11.28 50.28 -6.97
CA ASN A 133 12.21 50.49 -5.86
C ASN A 133 13.69 50.53 -6.29
N PRO A 134 14.20 51.70 -6.71
CA PRO A 134 15.64 51.90 -6.88
C PRO A 134 16.38 51.56 -5.56
N THR A 135 15.76 51.89 -4.44
CA THR A 135 16.27 51.69 -3.07
C THR A 135 16.40 50.22 -2.66
N ALA A 136 15.69 49.26 -3.26
CA ALA A 136 15.75 47.85 -2.86
C ALA A 136 17.09 47.22 -3.19
N PHE A 137 17.69 47.61 -4.33
CA PHE A 137 19.02 47.18 -4.71
C PHE A 137 20.10 47.91 -3.89
N TRP A 138 19.94 49.22 -3.66
CA TRP A 138 20.81 50.01 -2.78
C TRP A 138 20.75 49.55 -1.31
N HIS A 139 19.61 49.05 -0.81
CA HIS A 139 19.51 48.55 0.58
C HIS A 139 20.25 47.22 0.80
N ARG A 140 20.33 46.35 -0.21
CA ARG A 140 21.11 45.09 -0.13
C ARG A 140 22.61 45.33 -0.20
N LYS A 141 23.05 46.44 -0.81
CA LYS A 141 24.46 46.86 -0.94
C LYS A 141 24.87 47.96 0.04
N LYS A 142 24.01 48.38 0.96
CA LYS A 142 24.19 49.56 1.86
C LYS A 142 25.33 49.46 2.87
N TYR A 143 26.12 48.37 2.89
CA TYR A 143 27.22 48.15 3.83
C TYR A 143 28.52 47.66 3.18
N GLU A 144 28.74 47.87 1.89
CA GLU A 144 30.05 47.56 1.30
C GLU A 144 30.57 48.75 0.49
N VAL A 145 31.44 49.51 1.14
CA VAL A 145 32.22 50.59 0.55
C VAL A 145 33.64 50.05 0.41
N SER A 146 34.12 49.85 -0.82
CA SER A 146 35.55 49.62 -1.02
C SER A 146 36.25 50.97 -0.90
N LEU A 147 36.95 51.18 0.21
CA LEU A 147 37.82 52.35 0.36
C LEU A 147 39.05 52.17 -0.55
N PRO A 148 39.53 53.22 -1.22
CA PRO A 148 40.81 53.17 -1.90
C PRO A 148 41.91 52.95 -0.87
N TYR A 149 42.71 51.91 -1.07
CA TYR A 149 43.89 51.65 -0.25
C TYR A 149 44.92 52.75 -0.52
N ILE A 150 45.32 53.46 0.54
CA ILE A 150 46.40 54.43 0.49
C ILE A 150 47.62 53.72 1.07
N ASP A 151 48.63 53.49 0.24
CA ASP A 151 49.94 53.03 0.70
C ASP A 151 50.57 54.11 1.60
N ASN A 152 51.02 53.72 2.80
CA ASN A 152 51.66 54.56 3.85
C ASN A 152 50.73 55.50 4.63
N PHE A 153 49.76 54.94 5.35
CA PHE A 153 48.97 55.69 6.32
C PHE A 153 49.70 55.80 7.68
N ASP A 154 50.39 56.92 7.90
CA ASP A 154 51.09 57.24 9.15
C ASP A 154 50.13 57.94 10.11
N GLY A 155 49.44 57.17 10.95
CA GLY A 155 48.40 57.67 11.84
C GLY A 155 48.92 58.50 13.00
N GLU A 156 48.77 59.83 12.93
CA GLU A 156 48.80 60.72 14.09
C GLU A 156 47.70 61.79 13.97
N PHE A 157 46.88 61.91 15.02
CA PHE A 157 46.10 63.09 15.37
C PHE A 157 46.38 63.44 16.83
#